data_AF-A0A6P3AS82-F1
#
_entry.id   AF-A0A6P3AS82-F1
#
_cell.length_a   1.000
_cell.length_b   1.000
_cell.length_c   1.000
_cell.angle_alpha   90.00
_cell.angle_beta   90.00
_cell.angle_gamma   90.00
#
_symmetry.space_group_name_H-M   'P 1'
#
loop_
_entity.id
_entity.type
_entity.pdbx_description
1 polymer ?
#
loop_
_entity_poly.entity_id
_entity_poly.type
_entity_poly.pdbx_seq_one_letter_code
_entity_poly.pdbx_strand_id
1 'polypeptide(L)'
;MKPVLMHGAGDTEKNGRTRIDDHPLAAKIGLVIGLIPIVIYWHAFNGFWSSRLPWIIALVLEIGCPLFLYTHYLLNRRSRRLVWEGSAVCVGFIPAWMLLGSYWLFYFCFAPMPVAIRAIALLICLAVAATWAWLSWAAFARETDRLGLLGQLFKDEGDYIVYPDESDSVIGKLNGPGKSITVPYWLVSVIGPILIGYSMLSARLFEGSGGPHGMFIILSTMGLPITCWLMTKFFVRFAYFHIYLAIKIERKTGKKVILGY
;
A
#
# COMPACT_ATOMS: atom_id res chain seq x y z
N MET A 1 23.45 -23.13 47.18
CA MET A 1 23.80 -23.25 45.75
C MET A 1 22.66 -22.65 44.93
N LYS A 2 22.88 -21.50 44.30
CA LYS A 2 21.97 -20.96 43.27
C LYS A 2 22.40 -21.53 41.92
N PRO A 3 21.49 -22.02 41.07
CA PRO A 3 21.86 -22.49 39.75
C PRO A 3 22.23 -21.29 38.87
N VAL A 4 23.42 -21.36 38.30
CA VAL A 4 23.90 -20.46 37.25
C VAL A 4 23.17 -20.86 35.97
N LEU A 5 22.24 -20.02 35.51
CA LEU A 5 21.65 -20.13 34.19
C LEU A 5 22.72 -19.75 33.17
N MET A 6 23.25 -20.74 32.46
CA MET A 6 24.08 -20.52 31.29
C MET A 6 23.24 -19.83 30.22
N HIS A 7 23.58 -18.58 29.91
CA HIS A 7 23.14 -17.92 28.67
C HIS A 7 23.68 -18.72 27.48
N GLY A 8 22.77 -19.32 26.73
CA GLY A 8 23.08 -19.96 25.47
C GLY A 8 23.54 -18.93 24.44
N ALA A 9 24.53 -19.29 23.64
CA ALA A 9 25.14 -18.48 22.58
C ALA A 9 24.19 -18.12 21.40
N GLY A 10 22.87 -18.17 21.60
CA GLY A 10 21.84 -17.79 20.62
C GLY A 10 21.14 -16.46 20.91
N ASP A 11 21.40 -15.83 22.07
CA ASP A 11 20.73 -14.58 22.46
C ASP A 11 21.45 -13.31 22.01
N THR A 12 22.69 -13.42 21.50
CA THR A 12 23.48 -12.26 21.06
C THR A 12 23.18 -11.80 19.63
N GLU A 13 22.54 -12.61 18.80
CA GLU A 13 22.24 -12.24 17.39
C GLU A 13 20.91 -11.48 17.22
N LYS A 14 20.04 -11.49 18.24
CA LYS A 14 18.76 -10.76 18.23
C LYS A 14 18.90 -9.28 18.60
N ASN A 15 20.05 -8.84 19.13
CA ASN A 15 20.18 -7.54 19.77
C ASN A 15 20.47 -6.37 18.81
N GLY A 16 20.15 -6.51 17.51
CA GLY A 16 20.44 -5.48 16.53
C GLY A 16 19.65 -5.52 15.22
N ARG A 17 18.70 -6.46 15.09
CA ARG A 17 17.90 -6.65 13.89
C ARG A 17 16.83 -5.55 13.83
N THR A 18 16.74 -4.89 12.70
CA THR A 18 15.76 -3.82 12.46
C THR A 18 14.86 -4.22 11.29
N ARG A 19 13.70 -3.58 11.14
CA ARG A 19 12.77 -3.83 10.01
C ARG A 19 13.42 -3.73 8.63
N ILE A 20 14.50 -2.95 8.51
CA ILE A 20 15.32 -2.82 7.31
C ILE A 20 15.91 -4.18 6.88
N ASP A 21 16.25 -5.06 7.83
CA ASP A 21 16.85 -6.37 7.54
C ASP A 21 15.87 -7.35 6.88
N ASP A 22 14.56 -7.07 6.96
CA ASP A 22 13.52 -7.88 6.30
C ASP A 22 13.19 -7.37 4.88
N HIS A 23 13.77 -6.24 4.43
CA HIS A 23 13.55 -5.69 3.08
C HIS A 23 13.92 -6.68 1.96
N PRO A 24 15.02 -7.46 2.03
CA PRO A 24 15.32 -8.46 1.01
C PRO A 24 14.29 -9.60 0.95
N LEU A 25 13.73 -10.00 2.10
CA LEU A 25 12.66 -11.00 2.14
C LEU A 25 11.37 -10.43 1.55
N ALA A 26 11.00 -9.20 1.93
CA ALA A 26 9.85 -8.49 1.36
C ALA A 26 9.98 -8.30 -0.15
N ALA A 27 11.17 -8.00 -0.66
CA ALA A 27 11.45 -7.91 -2.09
C ALA A 27 11.23 -9.25 -2.82
N LYS A 28 11.65 -10.38 -2.22
CA LYS A 28 11.41 -11.73 -2.78
C LYS A 28 9.93 -12.08 -2.79
N ILE A 29 9.22 -11.80 -1.70
CA ILE A 29 7.77 -12.05 -1.62
C ILE A 29 7.03 -11.17 -2.63
N GLY A 30 7.40 -9.89 -2.72
CA GLY A 30 6.88 -8.95 -3.72
C GLY A 30 7.03 -9.51 -5.14
N LEU A 31 8.24 -9.98 -5.49
CA LEU A 31 8.56 -10.60 -6.78
C LEU A 31 7.71 -11.82 -7.13
N VAL A 32 7.31 -12.63 -6.14
CA VAL A 32 6.46 -13.80 -6.39
C VAL A 32 5.01 -13.35 -6.59
N ILE A 33 4.56 -12.39 -5.79
CA ILE A 33 3.20 -11.89 -5.80
C ILE A 33 2.90 -11.12 -7.09
N GLY A 34 3.80 -10.27 -7.57
CA GLY A 34 3.53 -9.43 -8.72
C GLY A 34 3.73 -10.11 -10.09
N LEU A 35 4.24 -11.35 -10.14
CA LEU A 35 4.14 -12.19 -11.35
C LEU A 35 2.68 -12.46 -11.74
N ILE A 36 1.79 -12.63 -10.76
CA ILE A 36 0.37 -12.93 -10.99
C ILE A 36 -0.32 -11.81 -11.80
N PRO A 37 -0.31 -10.54 -11.37
CA PRO A 37 -0.95 -9.47 -12.14
C PRO A 37 -0.30 -9.26 -13.52
N ILE A 38 1.00 -9.51 -13.70
CA ILE A 38 1.64 -9.47 -15.03
C ILE A 38 0.99 -10.46 -15.98
N VAL A 39 0.84 -11.73 -15.55
CA VAL A 39 0.22 -12.79 -16.37
C VAL A 39 -1.24 -12.46 -16.66
N ILE A 40 -2.00 -11.98 -15.66
CA ILE A 40 -3.40 -11.57 -15.82
C ILE A 40 -3.51 -10.44 -16.85
N TYR A 41 -2.70 -9.38 -16.73
CA TYR A 41 -2.74 -8.26 -17.66
C TYR A 41 -2.28 -8.64 -19.05
N TRP A 42 -1.28 -9.49 -19.17
CA TRP A 42 -0.83 -9.97 -20.46
C TRP A 42 -1.94 -10.74 -21.19
N HIS A 43 -2.53 -11.74 -20.55
CA HIS A 43 -3.61 -12.51 -21.15
C HIS A 43 -4.83 -11.65 -21.47
N ALA A 44 -5.28 -10.85 -20.52
CA ALA A 44 -6.55 -10.18 -20.64
C ALA A 44 -6.49 -9.00 -21.62
N PHE A 45 -5.40 -8.22 -21.66
CA PHE A 45 -5.25 -7.12 -22.62
C PHE A 45 -4.81 -7.55 -24.01
N ASN A 46 -4.14 -8.70 -24.16
CA ASN A 46 -4.00 -9.34 -25.46
C ASN A 46 -5.35 -9.85 -25.98
N GLY A 47 -6.19 -10.43 -25.10
CA GLY A 47 -7.55 -10.83 -25.44
C GLY A 47 -8.44 -9.66 -25.86
N PHE A 48 -8.22 -8.47 -25.31
CA PHE A 48 -8.88 -7.24 -25.74
C PHE A 48 -8.38 -6.66 -27.06
N TRP A 49 -7.23 -7.11 -27.59
CA TRP A 49 -6.54 -6.49 -28.74
C TRP A 49 -6.31 -4.98 -28.58
N SER A 50 -6.25 -4.47 -27.35
CA SER A 50 -6.26 -3.03 -27.08
C SER A 50 -4.86 -2.44 -26.95
N SER A 51 -4.08 -2.90 -25.96
CA SER A 51 -2.78 -2.32 -25.65
C SER A 51 -1.87 -3.31 -24.95
N ARG A 52 -0.57 -3.27 -25.30
CA ARG A 52 0.48 -4.02 -24.59
C ARG A 52 0.99 -3.29 -23.35
N LEU A 53 0.59 -2.04 -23.14
CA LEU A 53 1.10 -1.21 -22.04
C LEU A 53 0.79 -1.77 -20.64
N PRO A 54 -0.39 -2.35 -20.35
CA PRO A 54 -0.73 -2.80 -19.00
C PRO A 54 0.27 -3.78 -18.38
N TRP A 55 0.64 -4.83 -19.12
CA TRP A 55 1.58 -5.84 -18.63
C TRP A 55 3.02 -5.32 -18.61
N ILE A 56 3.39 -4.39 -19.51
CA ILE A 56 4.69 -3.72 -19.49
C ILE A 56 4.83 -2.84 -18.25
N ILE A 57 3.81 -2.04 -17.94
CA ILE A 57 3.80 -1.21 -16.72
C ILE A 57 3.89 -2.10 -15.49
N ALA A 58 3.14 -3.20 -15.45
CA ALA A 58 3.23 -4.17 -14.36
C ALA A 58 4.62 -4.76 -14.20
N LEU A 59 5.26 -5.16 -15.31
CA LEU A 59 6.63 -5.68 -15.30
C LEU A 59 7.63 -4.64 -14.80
N VAL A 60 7.51 -3.38 -15.26
CA VAL A 60 8.40 -2.29 -14.82
C VAL A 60 8.24 -2.02 -13.33
N LEU A 61 7.01 -1.99 -12.82
CA LEU A 61 6.75 -1.82 -11.38
C LEU A 61 7.28 -3.03 -10.59
N GLU A 62 7.11 -4.23 -11.11
CA GLU A 62 7.53 -5.46 -10.45
C GLU A 62 9.05 -5.61 -10.35
N ILE A 63 9.80 -5.10 -11.32
CA ILE A 63 11.26 -5.05 -11.26
C ILE A 63 11.72 -3.83 -10.44
N GLY A 64 11.04 -2.70 -10.59
CA GLY A 64 11.39 -1.43 -9.95
C GLY A 64 11.23 -1.46 -8.43
N CYS A 65 10.16 -2.06 -7.90
CA CYS A 65 9.90 -2.14 -6.47
C CYS A 65 10.99 -2.92 -5.68
N PRO A 66 11.36 -4.16 -6.05
CA PRO A 66 12.43 -4.88 -5.37
C PRO A 66 13.78 -4.21 -5.58
N LEU A 67 14.07 -3.65 -6.75
CA LEU A 67 15.31 -2.89 -6.99
C LEU A 67 15.40 -1.70 -6.04
N PHE A 68 14.30 -0.96 -5.86
CA PHE A 68 14.22 0.13 -4.90
C PHE A 68 14.42 -0.36 -3.46
N LEU A 69 13.80 -1.46 -3.06
CA LEU A 69 13.98 -2.05 -1.73
C LEU A 69 15.42 -2.50 -1.48
N TYR A 70 16.08 -3.13 -2.45
CA TYR A 70 17.49 -3.51 -2.35
C TYR A 70 18.41 -2.29 -2.27
N THR A 71 18.18 -1.29 -3.12
CA THR A 71 18.96 -0.04 -3.09
C THR A 71 18.79 0.66 -1.75
N HIS A 72 17.56 0.73 -1.26
CA HIS A 72 17.24 1.30 0.04
C HIS A 72 17.89 0.52 1.19
N TYR A 73 17.83 -0.81 1.17
CA TYR A 73 18.51 -1.66 2.15
C TYR A 73 20.01 -1.34 2.22
N LEU A 74 20.70 -1.28 1.07
CA LEU A 74 22.13 -1.01 1.03
C LEU A 74 22.49 0.40 1.53
N LEU A 75 21.70 1.41 1.17
CA LEU A 75 22.00 2.81 1.51
C LEU A 75 21.57 3.18 2.93
N ASN A 76 20.43 2.66 3.43
CA ASN A 76 19.83 3.08 4.68
C ASN A 76 20.09 2.13 5.86
N ARG A 77 20.68 0.94 5.66
CA ARG A 77 21.06 0.03 6.77
C ARG A 77 21.94 0.68 7.84
N ARG A 78 22.79 1.64 7.44
CA ARG A 78 23.68 2.37 8.37
C ARG A 78 23.03 3.59 8.99
N SER A 79 22.24 4.36 8.24
CA SER A 79 21.63 5.60 8.72
C SER A 79 20.31 5.40 9.45
N ARG A 80 19.62 4.28 9.18
CA ARG A 80 18.37 3.85 9.83
C ARG A 80 17.31 4.93 9.93
N ARG A 81 17.24 5.81 8.93
CA ARG A 81 16.31 6.94 8.97
C ARG A 81 14.90 6.43 8.77
N LEU A 82 13.99 6.89 9.63
CA LEU A 82 12.58 6.48 9.61
C LEU A 82 11.86 6.89 8.31
N VAL A 83 12.21 8.05 7.75
CA VAL A 83 11.62 8.57 6.50
C VAL A 83 11.86 7.62 5.32
N TRP A 84 13.09 7.12 5.23
CA TRP A 84 13.50 6.20 4.18
C TRP A 84 12.82 4.84 4.37
N GLU A 85 12.72 4.38 5.61
CA GLU A 85 11.98 3.18 5.96
C GLU A 85 10.48 3.27 5.59
N GLY A 86 9.83 4.40 5.89
CA GLY A 86 8.44 4.65 5.47
C GLY A 86 8.28 4.63 3.96
N SER A 87 9.27 5.15 3.22
CA SER A 87 9.27 5.13 1.75
C SER A 87 9.42 3.71 1.20
N ALA A 88 10.29 2.90 1.81
CA ALA A 88 10.47 1.49 1.45
C ALA A 88 9.18 0.70 1.64
N VAL A 89 8.45 0.90 2.75
CA VAL A 89 7.14 0.25 2.95
C VAL A 89 6.11 0.71 1.93
N CYS A 90 6.07 2.00 1.59
CA CYS A 90 5.17 2.52 0.56
C CYS A 90 5.44 1.92 -0.83
N VAL A 91 6.72 1.70 -1.19
CA VAL A 91 7.09 1.07 -2.47
C VAL A 91 6.88 -0.44 -2.44
N GLY A 92 7.26 -1.11 -1.36
CA GLY A 92 7.03 -2.56 -1.18
C GLY A 92 5.55 -2.94 -1.15
N PHE A 93 4.66 -1.98 -0.91
CA PHE A 93 3.22 -2.16 -0.99
C PHE A 93 2.68 -2.24 -2.43
N ILE A 94 3.41 -1.70 -3.43
CA ILE A 94 2.93 -1.61 -4.82
C ILE A 94 2.58 -2.99 -5.41
N PRO A 95 3.41 -4.05 -5.30
CA PRO A 95 3.06 -5.38 -5.82
C PRO A 95 1.77 -5.96 -5.23
N ALA A 96 1.54 -5.77 -3.93
CA ALA A 96 0.31 -6.21 -3.28
C ALA A 96 -0.92 -5.43 -3.77
N TRP A 97 -0.77 -4.11 -3.96
CA TRP A 97 -1.80 -3.30 -4.60
C TRP A 97 -2.06 -3.70 -6.05
N MET A 98 -1.00 -4.06 -6.79
CA MET A 98 -1.12 -4.55 -8.16
C MET A 98 -1.93 -5.85 -8.25
N LEU A 99 -1.74 -6.75 -7.28
CA LEU A 99 -2.48 -7.99 -7.24
C LEU A 99 -3.94 -7.81 -6.85
N LEU A 100 -4.28 -6.84 -5.98
CA LEU A 100 -5.59 -6.80 -5.32
C LEU A 100 -6.46 -5.61 -5.72
N GLY A 101 -5.85 -4.48 -6.06
CA GLY A 101 -6.54 -3.19 -6.15
C GLY A 101 -6.45 -2.51 -7.51
N SER A 102 -5.40 -2.72 -8.30
CA SER A 102 -5.12 -1.91 -9.49
C SER A 102 -6.03 -2.18 -10.70
N TYR A 103 -6.87 -3.22 -10.66
CA TYR A 103 -7.71 -3.64 -11.79
C TYR A 103 -8.59 -2.53 -12.36
N TRP A 104 -9.21 -1.69 -11.51
CA TRP A 104 -10.04 -0.58 -11.97
C TRP A 104 -9.25 0.45 -12.74
N LEU A 105 -8.02 0.76 -12.30
CA LEU A 105 -7.16 1.74 -12.94
C LEU A 105 -6.75 1.23 -14.33
N PHE A 106 -6.22 0.02 -14.41
CA PHE A 106 -5.79 -0.55 -15.69
C PHE A 106 -6.97 -0.78 -16.64
N TYR A 107 -8.12 -1.21 -16.13
CA TYR A 107 -9.31 -1.42 -16.95
C TYR A 107 -9.79 -0.11 -17.57
N PHE A 108 -10.06 0.94 -16.78
CA PHE A 108 -10.56 2.20 -17.33
C PHE A 108 -9.50 2.97 -18.14
N CYS A 109 -8.20 2.76 -17.87
CA CYS A 109 -7.12 3.37 -18.63
C CYS A 109 -6.82 2.68 -19.97
N PHE A 110 -7.12 1.39 -20.15
CA PHE A 110 -6.65 0.65 -21.33
C PHE A 110 -7.70 -0.23 -22.01
N ALA A 111 -8.91 -0.36 -21.46
CA ALA A 111 -9.95 -1.14 -22.11
C ALA A 111 -10.46 -0.48 -23.41
N PRO A 112 -10.91 -1.27 -24.40
CA PRO A 112 -11.46 -0.78 -25.65
C PRO A 112 -12.91 -0.29 -25.45
N MET A 113 -13.08 0.81 -24.73
CA MET A 113 -14.37 1.48 -24.48
C MET A 113 -14.33 2.94 -24.94
N PRO A 114 -15.49 3.58 -25.19
CA PRO A 114 -15.54 5.00 -25.53
C PRO A 114 -14.78 5.87 -24.52
N VAL A 115 -13.98 6.81 -25.02
CA VAL A 115 -13.09 7.65 -24.20
C VAL A 115 -13.86 8.42 -23.13
N ALA A 116 -15.06 8.93 -23.46
CA ALA A 116 -15.90 9.63 -22.51
C ALA A 116 -16.30 8.77 -21.30
N ILE A 117 -16.72 7.52 -21.53
CA ILE A 117 -17.11 6.58 -20.47
C ILE A 117 -15.91 6.25 -19.58
N ARG A 118 -14.76 5.98 -20.20
CA ARG A 118 -13.50 5.71 -19.49
C ARG A 118 -13.07 6.89 -18.62
N ALA A 119 -13.09 8.10 -19.17
CA ALA A 119 -12.69 9.30 -18.44
C ALA A 119 -13.61 9.57 -17.24
N ILE A 120 -14.93 9.47 -17.43
CA ILE A 120 -15.90 9.68 -16.35
C ILE A 120 -15.71 8.63 -15.24
N ALA A 121 -15.63 7.34 -15.60
CA ALA A 121 -15.46 6.26 -14.62
C ALA A 121 -14.12 6.40 -13.86
N LEU A 122 -13.04 6.72 -14.57
CA LEU A 122 -11.72 6.93 -13.99
C LEU A 122 -11.72 8.12 -13.01
N LEU A 123 -12.33 9.25 -13.40
CA LEU A 123 -12.43 10.43 -12.55
C LEU A 123 -13.22 10.14 -11.28
N ILE A 124 -14.34 9.42 -11.38
CA ILE A 124 -15.13 9.02 -10.20
C ILE A 124 -14.31 8.12 -9.28
N CYS A 125 -13.65 7.10 -9.80
CA CYS A 125 -12.84 6.17 -9.00
C CYS A 125 -11.65 6.90 -8.33
N LEU A 126 -10.97 7.79 -9.05
CA LEU A 126 -9.90 8.62 -8.52
C LEU A 126 -10.41 9.57 -7.43
N ALA A 127 -11.56 10.21 -7.63
CA ALA A 127 -12.17 11.09 -6.64
C ALA A 127 -12.49 10.30 -5.35
N VAL A 128 -13.10 9.12 -5.48
CA VAL A 128 -13.38 8.24 -4.32
C VAL A 128 -12.10 7.88 -3.58
N ALA A 129 -11.07 7.41 -4.29
CA ALA A 129 -9.79 7.03 -3.68
C ALA A 129 -9.10 8.24 -3.00
N ALA A 130 -9.09 9.40 -3.64
CA ALA A 130 -8.48 10.62 -3.12
C ALA A 130 -9.24 11.17 -1.89
N THR A 131 -10.57 11.24 -1.95
CA THR A 131 -11.39 11.64 -0.80
C THR A 131 -11.19 10.68 0.38
N TRP A 132 -11.09 9.38 0.11
CA TRP A 132 -10.84 8.38 1.14
C TRP A 132 -9.45 8.55 1.77
N ALA A 133 -8.43 8.83 0.95
CA ALA A 133 -7.08 9.16 1.42
C ALA A 133 -7.10 10.39 2.34
N TRP A 134 -7.79 11.44 1.93
CA TRP A 134 -7.90 12.70 2.67
C TRP A 134 -8.60 12.49 4.01
N LEU A 135 -9.74 11.80 4.02
CA LEU A 135 -10.46 11.48 5.26
C LEU A 135 -9.60 10.63 6.20
N SER A 136 -8.81 9.71 5.64
CA SER A 136 -7.87 8.88 6.40
C SER A 136 -6.77 9.71 7.05
N TRP A 137 -6.17 10.61 6.28
CA TRP A 137 -5.17 11.54 6.77
C TRP A 137 -5.72 12.44 7.87
N ALA A 138 -6.89 13.04 7.66
CA ALA A 138 -7.56 13.91 8.62
C ALA A 138 -7.96 13.15 9.90
N ALA A 139 -8.30 11.87 9.82
CA ALA A 139 -8.55 11.03 10.99
C ALA A 139 -7.26 10.81 11.80
N PHE A 140 -6.17 10.40 11.14
CA PHE A 140 -4.89 10.20 11.82
C PHE A 140 -4.35 11.48 12.44
N ALA A 141 -4.50 12.62 11.77
CA ALA A 141 -4.11 13.92 12.34
C ALA A 141 -4.90 14.24 13.62
N ARG A 142 -6.22 14.10 13.59
CA ARG A 142 -7.09 14.34 14.76
C ARG A 142 -6.77 13.38 15.91
N GLU A 143 -6.52 12.10 15.62
CA GLU A 143 -6.16 11.12 16.64
C GLU A 143 -4.78 11.36 17.24
N THR A 144 -3.82 11.78 16.41
CA THR A 144 -2.47 12.15 16.86
C THR A 144 -2.54 13.29 17.88
N ASP A 145 -3.32 14.33 17.59
CA ASP A 145 -3.50 15.47 18.49
C ASP A 145 -4.30 15.08 19.75
N ARG A 146 -5.38 14.29 19.59
CA ARG A 146 -6.25 13.88 20.71
C ARG A 146 -5.55 12.94 21.71
N LEU A 147 -4.76 11.99 21.22
CA LEU A 147 -4.10 10.97 22.05
C LEU A 147 -2.67 11.35 22.44
N GLY A 148 -2.17 12.49 21.97
CA GLY A 148 -0.79 12.92 22.23
C GLY A 148 0.25 11.94 21.71
N LEU A 149 -0.02 11.28 20.57
CA LEU A 149 0.79 10.16 20.08
C LEU A 149 2.25 10.54 19.82
N LEU A 150 2.54 11.82 19.58
CA LEU A 150 3.90 12.31 19.39
C LEU A 150 4.83 11.94 20.55
N GLY A 151 4.39 12.09 21.80
CA GLY A 151 5.21 11.78 22.97
C GLY A 151 5.29 10.27 23.29
N GLN A 152 4.36 9.48 22.76
CA GLN A 152 4.35 8.02 22.93
C GLN A 152 5.15 7.30 21.85
N LEU A 153 5.10 7.80 20.60
CA LEU A 153 5.71 7.16 19.44
C LEU A 153 7.19 7.52 19.26
N PHE A 154 7.63 8.68 19.77
CA PHE A 154 8.99 9.17 19.61
C PHE A 154 9.64 9.40 20.97
N LYS A 155 10.78 8.74 21.20
CA LYS A 155 11.59 8.91 22.40
C LYS A 155 12.81 9.77 22.06
N ASP A 156 13.03 10.85 22.82
CA ASP A 156 14.23 11.69 22.66
C ASP A 156 15.40 11.05 23.43
N GLU A 157 16.44 10.64 22.71
CA GLU A 157 17.69 10.10 23.27
C GLU A 157 18.84 11.12 23.20
N GLY A 158 18.54 12.41 23.36
CA GLY A 158 19.53 13.48 23.45
C GLY A 158 20.07 13.87 22.07
N ASP A 159 20.82 13.00 21.40
CA ASP A 159 21.44 13.28 20.10
C ASP A 159 20.54 12.92 18.91
N TYR A 160 19.60 12.01 19.10
CA TYR A 160 18.67 11.53 18.08
C TYR A 160 17.31 11.19 18.68
N ILE A 161 16.29 11.13 17.82
CA ILE A 161 14.93 10.76 18.21
C ILE A 161 14.68 9.35 17.71
N VAL A 162 14.39 8.43 18.63
CA VAL A 162 14.14 7.02 18.34
C VAL A 162 12.65 6.79 18.15
N TYR A 163 12.30 6.03 17.11
CA TYR A 163 10.98 5.46 16.91
C TYR A 163 11.04 3.95 17.26
N PRO A 164 10.59 3.54 18.46
CA PRO A 164 10.64 2.13 18.89
C PRO A 164 9.75 1.23 18.04
N ASP A 165 10.11 -0.05 17.88
CA ASP A 165 9.26 -1.01 17.15
C ASP A 165 7.88 -1.22 17.81
N GLU A 166 7.78 -1.05 19.13
CA GLU A 166 6.52 -1.09 19.87
C GLU A 166 5.50 -0.04 19.38
N SER A 167 5.98 1.09 18.84
CA SER A 167 5.16 2.16 18.28
C SER A 167 4.28 1.67 17.12
N ASP A 168 4.76 0.71 16.33
CA ASP A 168 3.96 0.14 15.24
C ASP A 168 2.76 -0.66 15.73
N SER A 169 2.84 -1.25 16.92
CA SER A 169 1.72 -1.94 17.56
C SER A 169 0.65 -0.94 18.05
N VAL A 170 1.07 0.24 18.52
CA VAL A 170 0.19 1.33 18.95
C VAL A 170 -0.53 1.92 17.75
N ILE A 171 0.20 2.23 16.68
CA ILE A 171 -0.42 2.66 15.41
C ILE A 171 -1.27 1.52 14.83
N GLY A 172 -0.90 0.26 15.08
CA GLY A 172 -1.60 -0.97 14.71
C GLY A 172 -3.08 -0.93 15.08
N LYS A 173 -3.34 -0.38 16.27
CA LYS A 173 -4.64 -0.28 16.92
C LYS A 173 -5.42 0.98 16.53
N LEU A 174 -4.79 1.97 15.88
CA LEU A 174 -5.49 3.13 15.34
C LEU A 174 -6.37 2.67 14.19
N ASN A 175 -7.68 2.71 14.44
CA ASN A 175 -8.64 2.60 13.37
C ASN A 175 -8.62 3.96 12.68
N GLY A 176 -8.39 3.99 11.36
CA GLY A 176 -8.60 5.21 10.57
C GLY A 176 -10.08 5.67 10.66
N PRO A 177 -10.61 6.40 9.68
CA PRO A 177 -11.96 6.94 9.76
C PRO A 177 -13.00 5.81 9.90
N GLY A 178 -13.42 5.54 11.15
CA GLY A 178 -14.42 4.54 11.52
C GLY A 178 -13.88 3.13 11.74
N LYS A 179 -14.58 2.39 12.63
CA LYS A 179 -14.29 1.01 13.03
C LYS A 179 -14.50 -0.04 11.94
N SER A 180 -14.80 0.34 10.70
CA SER A 180 -15.34 -0.64 9.77
C SER A 180 -15.14 -0.29 8.30
N ILE A 181 -14.55 -1.26 7.61
CA ILE A 181 -14.88 -1.78 6.27
C ILE A 181 -16.33 -1.52 5.75
N THR A 182 -17.29 -1.08 6.56
CA THR A 182 -18.70 -0.80 6.20
C THR A 182 -18.90 0.21 5.06
N VAL A 183 -18.08 1.25 4.94
CA VAL A 183 -18.30 2.29 3.90
C VAL A 183 -17.89 1.81 2.49
N PRO A 184 -16.74 1.10 2.31
CA PRO A 184 -16.48 0.40 1.05
C PRO A 184 -17.60 -0.59 0.69
N TYR A 185 -18.22 -1.26 1.66
CA TYR A 185 -19.33 -2.19 1.39
C TYR A 185 -20.59 -1.50 0.86
N TRP A 186 -20.99 -0.32 1.37
CA TRP A 186 -22.14 0.39 0.79
C TRP A 186 -21.89 0.81 -0.66
N LEU A 187 -20.66 1.25 -0.96
CA LEU A 187 -20.25 1.57 -2.33
C LEU A 187 -20.34 0.32 -3.24
N VAL A 188 -19.88 -0.84 -2.77
CA VAL A 188 -20.02 -2.12 -3.50
C VAL A 188 -21.48 -2.54 -3.65
N SER A 189 -22.31 -2.37 -2.61
CA SER A 189 -23.72 -2.77 -2.64
C SER A 189 -24.56 -1.89 -3.56
N VAL A 190 -24.22 -0.60 -3.71
CA VAL A 190 -24.94 0.33 -4.59
C VAL A 190 -24.39 0.27 -6.02
N ILE A 191 -23.08 0.27 -6.20
CA ILE A 191 -22.45 0.33 -7.52
C ILE A 191 -22.29 -1.06 -8.14
N GLY A 192 -22.12 -2.11 -7.32
CA GLY A 192 -21.94 -3.49 -7.78
C GLY A 192 -23.06 -4.00 -8.68
N PRO A 193 -24.35 -3.85 -8.31
CA PRO A 193 -25.47 -4.26 -9.18
C PRO A 193 -25.50 -3.50 -10.52
N ILE A 194 -25.15 -2.21 -10.51
CA ILE A 194 -25.09 -1.37 -11.73
C ILE A 194 -23.94 -1.83 -12.63
N LEU A 195 -22.76 -2.11 -12.05
CA LEU A 195 -21.60 -2.62 -12.77
C LEU A 195 -21.83 -4.04 -13.30
N ILE A 196 -22.48 -4.92 -12.54
CA ILE A 196 -22.86 -6.27 -12.99
C ILE A 196 -23.92 -6.20 -14.08
N GLY A 197 -24.92 -5.33 -13.95
CA GLY A 197 -25.90 -5.08 -15.02
C GLY A 197 -25.23 -4.58 -16.30
N TYR A 198 -24.26 -3.67 -16.18
CA TYR A 198 -23.44 -3.21 -17.29
C TYR A 198 -22.52 -4.29 -17.85
N SER A 199 -21.96 -5.18 -17.01
CA SER A 199 -21.11 -6.29 -17.47
C SER A 199 -21.91 -7.32 -18.25
N MET A 200 -23.12 -7.65 -17.82
CA MET A 200 -24.02 -8.54 -18.55
C MET A 200 -24.51 -7.91 -19.86
N LEU A 201 -24.79 -6.61 -19.86
CA LEU A 201 -25.20 -5.88 -21.06
C LEU A 201 -24.03 -5.77 -22.07
N SER A 202 -22.84 -5.41 -21.60
CA SER A 202 -21.64 -5.35 -22.44
C SER A 202 -21.25 -6.73 -22.96
N ALA A 203 -21.33 -7.78 -22.15
CA ALA A 203 -21.09 -9.14 -22.61
C ALA A 203 -22.04 -9.57 -23.74
N ARG A 204 -23.28 -9.07 -23.76
CA ARG A 204 -24.25 -9.29 -24.84
C ARG A 204 -24.05 -8.37 -26.05
N LEU A 205 -23.55 -7.16 -25.87
CA LEU A 205 -23.29 -6.23 -26.97
C LEU A 205 -21.95 -6.50 -27.68
N PHE A 206 -21.00 -7.12 -26.99
CA PHE A 206 -19.67 -7.46 -27.50
C PHE A 206 -19.55 -8.98 -27.74
N GLU A 207 -20.45 -9.56 -28.55
CA GLU A 207 -20.65 -11.00 -28.84
C GLU A 207 -19.42 -11.81 -29.31
N GLY A 208 -18.22 -11.22 -29.40
CA GLY A 208 -16.95 -11.93 -29.67
C GLY A 208 -15.78 -11.61 -28.71
N SER A 209 -15.92 -10.60 -27.84
CA SER A 209 -14.83 -10.08 -26.98
C SER A 209 -15.27 -9.76 -25.53
N GLY A 210 -16.51 -10.09 -25.16
CA GLY A 210 -17.08 -9.79 -23.84
C GLY A 210 -16.44 -10.51 -22.64
N GLY A 211 -15.67 -11.58 -22.87
CA GLY A 211 -15.08 -12.41 -21.81
C GLY A 211 -14.20 -11.62 -20.83
N PRO A 212 -13.12 -10.94 -21.29
CA PRO A 212 -12.25 -10.20 -20.38
C PRO A 212 -12.92 -8.92 -19.83
N HIS A 213 -13.93 -8.36 -20.51
CA HIS A 213 -14.69 -7.20 -20.02
C HIS A 213 -15.47 -7.52 -18.75
N GLY A 214 -16.21 -8.63 -18.74
CA GLY A 214 -16.97 -9.06 -17.56
C GLY A 214 -16.07 -9.30 -16.34
N MET A 215 -14.96 -10.01 -16.55
CA MET A 215 -13.97 -10.27 -15.49
C MET A 215 -13.41 -8.97 -14.91
N PHE A 216 -12.95 -8.05 -15.75
CA PHE A 216 -12.38 -6.79 -15.26
C PHE A 216 -13.40 -5.88 -14.59
N ILE A 217 -14.67 -5.89 -15.00
CA ILE A 217 -15.70 -5.12 -14.30
C ILE A 217 -15.87 -5.64 -12.86
N ILE A 218 -15.93 -6.96 -12.68
CA ILE A 218 -16.03 -7.58 -11.35
C ILE A 218 -14.78 -7.27 -10.53
N LEU A 219 -13.58 -7.49 -11.10
CA LEU A 219 -12.31 -7.19 -10.44
C LEU A 219 -12.17 -5.70 -10.11
N SER A 220 -12.69 -4.79 -10.94
CA SER A 220 -12.67 -3.35 -10.68
C SER A 220 -13.62 -2.97 -9.55
N THR A 221 -14.81 -3.57 -9.53
CA THR A 221 -15.81 -3.38 -8.47
C THR A 221 -15.26 -3.79 -7.11
N MET A 222 -14.50 -4.88 -7.03
CA MET A 222 -13.85 -5.33 -5.81
C MET A 222 -12.55 -4.56 -5.52
N GLY A 223 -11.80 -4.24 -6.57
CA GLY A 223 -10.46 -3.63 -6.49
C GLY A 223 -10.48 -2.19 -5.98
N LEU A 224 -11.53 -1.41 -6.25
CA LEU A 224 -11.64 -0.05 -5.74
C LEU A 224 -11.80 0.00 -4.19
N PRO A 225 -12.76 -0.73 -3.57
CA PRO A 225 -12.84 -0.92 -2.13
C PRO A 225 -11.53 -1.40 -1.49
N ILE A 226 -10.90 -2.39 -2.12
CA ILE A 226 -9.62 -2.93 -1.65
C ILE A 226 -8.53 -1.87 -1.74
N THR A 227 -8.47 -1.08 -2.83
CA THR A 227 -7.55 0.05 -2.98
C THR A 227 -7.75 1.06 -1.87
N CYS A 228 -9.00 1.47 -1.58
CA CYS A 228 -9.31 2.39 -0.50
C CYS A 228 -8.87 1.84 0.86
N TRP A 229 -9.16 0.56 1.14
CA TRP A 229 -8.76 -0.10 2.37
C TRP A 229 -7.24 -0.17 2.53
N LEU A 230 -6.55 -0.62 1.49
CA LEU A 230 -5.09 -0.74 1.49
C LEU A 230 -4.42 0.63 1.58
N MET A 231 -4.93 1.65 0.88
CA MET A 231 -4.45 3.02 0.98
C MET A 231 -4.53 3.53 2.41
N THR A 232 -5.67 3.35 3.09
CA THR A 232 -5.80 3.78 4.49
C THR A 232 -4.89 3.01 5.42
N LYS A 233 -4.88 1.67 5.32
CA LYS A 233 -4.19 0.80 6.28
C LYS A 233 -2.68 0.82 6.14
N PHE A 234 -2.17 0.95 4.92
CA PHE A 234 -0.74 0.95 4.66
C PHE A 234 -0.29 2.34 4.22
N PHE A 235 -0.65 2.77 3.02
CA PHE A 235 -0.02 3.93 2.38
C PHE A 235 -0.14 5.22 3.20
N VAL A 236 -1.35 5.66 3.51
CA VAL A 236 -1.63 6.91 4.24
C VAL A 236 -1.06 6.85 5.66
N ARG A 237 -1.17 5.70 6.32
CA ARG A 237 -0.64 5.50 7.67
C ARG A 237 0.89 5.64 7.70
N PHE A 238 1.61 4.89 6.86
CA PHE A 238 3.06 4.96 6.83
C PHE A 238 3.54 6.33 6.31
N ALA A 239 2.87 6.89 5.30
CA ALA A 239 3.16 8.25 4.85
C ALA A 239 2.95 9.30 5.95
N TYR A 240 1.91 9.18 6.77
CA TYR A 240 1.66 10.12 7.87
C TYR A 240 2.69 9.96 8.99
N PHE A 241 2.82 8.75 9.56
CA PHE A 241 3.59 8.54 10.77
C PHE A 241 5.10 8.40 10.54
N HIS A 242 5.52 7.72 9.47
CA HIS A 242 6.95 7.48 9.22
C HIS A 242 7.61 8.55 8.36
N ILE A 243 6.85 9.21 7.46
CA ILE A 243 7.40 10.24 6.57
C ILE A 243 7.06 11.64 7.09
N TYR A 244 5.78 12.01 7.12
CA TYR A 244 5.37 13.38 7.45
C TYR A 244 5.71 13.78 8.88
N LEU A 245 5.37 12.94 9.86
CA LEU A 245 5.60 13.23 11.28
C LEU A 245 7.09 13.25 11.61
N ALA A 246 7.86 12.32 11.05
CA ALA A 246 9.32 12.29 11.16
C ALA A 246 9.93 13.60 10.62
N ILE A 247 9.62 14.00 9.39
CA ILE A 247 10.13 15.26 8.80
C ILE A 247 9.70 16.48 9.63
N LYS A 248 8.46 16.50 10.14
CA LYS A 248 7.96 17.59 10.99
C LYS A 248 8.75 17.70 12.30
N ILE A 249 9.11 16.57 12.90
CA ILE A 249 9.92 16.52 14.12
C ILE A 249 11.37 16.92 13.84
N GLU A 250 11.97 16.40 12.77
CA GLU A 250 13.34 16.75 12.36
C GLU A 250 13.47 18.26 12.12
N ARG A 251 12.48 18.88 11.47
CA ARG A 251 12.45 20.34 11.25
C ARG A 251 12.29 21.15 12.53
N LYS A 252 11.58 20.64 13.53
CA LYS A 252 11.33 21.35 14.80
C LYS A 252 12.49 21.22 15.78
N THR A 253 13.12 20.06 15.83
CA THR A 253 14.14 19.73 16.83
C THR A 253 15.57 19.84 16.28
N GLY A 254 15.73 19.82 14.95
CA GLY A 254 17.04 19.73 14.29
C GLY A 254 17.70 18.34 14.39
N LYS A 255 17.09 17.41 15.13
CA LYS A 255 17.61 16.05 15.36
C LYS A 255 17.08 15.10 14.29
N LYS A 256 17.87 14.09 13.93
CA LYS A 256 17.46 13.04 12.99
C LYS A 256 16.55 12.03 13.70
N VAL A 257 15.54 11.53 12.98
CA VAL A 257 14.64 10.49 13.49
C VAL A 257 15.08 9.13 12.95
N ILE A 258 15.43 8.22 13.86
CA ILE A 258 15.94 6.89 13.53
C ILE A 258 14.99 5.78 13.99
N LEU A 259 15.02 4.66 13.29
CA LEU A 259 14.32 3.44 13.69
C LEU A 259 15.01 2.84 14.92
N GLY A 260 14.22 2.50 15.93
CA GLY A 260 14.66 1.78 17.13
C GLY A 260 14.90 0.29 16.87
N TYR A 261 15.27 -0.39 17.94
CA TYR A 261 15.40 -1.85 18.02
C TYR A 261 14.18 -2.45 18.72
#